data_AF-A0A355EVC8-F1
#
_entry.id   AF-A0A355EVC8-F1
#
_cell.length_a   1.000
_cell.length_b   1.000
_cell.length_c   1.000
_cell.angle_alpha   90.00
_cell.angle_beta   90.00
_cell.angle_gamma   90.00
#
_symmetry.space_group_name_H-M   'P 1'
#
loop_
_entity.id
_entity.type
_entity.pdbx_description
1 polymer ?
#
loop_
_entity_poly.entity_id
_entity_poly.type
_entity_poly.pdbx_seq_one_letter_code
_entity_poly.pdbx_strand_id
1 'polypeptide(L)'
;VTGESLFMTVFGNAGATRQKVAFAAPYPGKIVPVDLKQHGGQVLCEKDAFLCAARGISVGIAFNRKLGAGLFGGEGFILQKLEGDGLAFLHSGGTILTRQLAAGETLRVDTGCIVAFESTVSYDIQMVKGVKSIIFGGEGLFYATLSGPGRIWLQSLPFSRLAKKVFAALPRPTGGGSVGEGSVLGGLGGLIMGGDR
;
A
#
# COMPACT_ATOMS: atom_id res chain seq x y z
N VAL A 1 -12.64 -13.03 12.79
CA VAL A 1 -12.19 -13.61 11.52
C VAL A 1 -12.81 -12.81 10.39
N THR A 2 -12.22 -11.67 10.02
CA THR A 2 -12.66 -10.86 8.88
C THR A 2 -11.57 -10.99 7.83
N GLY A 3 -11.59 -12.11 7.13
CA GLY A 3 -10.61 -12.47 6.11
C GLY A 3 -10.95 -11.78 4.80
N GLU A 4 -10.25 -10.68 4.50
CA GLU A 4 -10.03 -10.33 3.11
C GLU A 4 -9.30 -11.50 2.45
N SER A 5 -9.88 -12.04 1.37
CA SER A 5 -9.34 -13.19 0.67
C SER A 5 -8.11 -12.75 -0.12
N LEU A 6 -6.92 -13.19 0.32
CA LEU A 6 -5.70 -13.10 -0.48
C LEU A 6 -5.83 -14.07 -1.66
N PHE A 7 -6.15 -13.55 -2.84
CA PHE A 7 -6.06 -14.31 -4.08
C PHE A 7 -4.63 -14.22 -4.62
N MET A 8 -3.96 -15.37 -4.71
CA MET A 8 -2.64 -15.50 -5.31
C MET A 8 -2.64 -16.64 -6.33
N THR A 9 -1.98 -16.42 -7.46
CA THR A 9 -1.79 -17.46 -8.47
C THR A 9 -0.49 -18.21 -8.19
N VAL A 10 -0.57 -19.54 -8.17
CA VAL A 10 0.61 -20.41 -8.02
C VAL A 10 1.11 -20.81 -9.41
N PHE A 11 2.35 -20.44 -9.73
CA PHE A 11 3.03 -20.88 -10.94
C PHE A 11 3.94 -22.06 -10.61
N GLY A 12 3.68 -23.22 -11.23
CA GLY A 12 4.46 -24.45 -11.04
C GLY A 12 5.07 -24.95 -12.35
N ASN A 13 6.25 -25.58 -12.27
CA ASN A 13 6.84 -26.30 -13.39
C ASN A 13 6.47 -27.79 -13.30
N ALA A 14 5.61 -28.25 -14.21
CA ALA A 14 5.23 -29.67 -14.32
C ALA A 14 6.10 -30.46 -15.34
N GLY A 15 7.02 -29.78 -16.04
CA GLY A 15 7.91 -30.40 -17.02
C GLY A 15 9.21 -30.92 -16.43
N ALA A 16 9.91 -31.76 -17.19
CA ALA A 16 11.19 -32.36 -16.79
C ALA A 16 12.39 -31.39 -16.91
N THR A 17 12.24 -30.25 -17.60
CA THR A 17 13.32 -29.30 -17.85
C THR A 17 13.08 -27.99 -17.09
N ARG A 18 14.16 -27.23 -16.87
CA ARG A 18 14.09 -25.92 -16.21
C ARG A 18 13.27 -24.93 -17.05
N GLN A 19 12.19 -24.42 -16.46
CA GLN A 19 11.34 -23.38 -17.05
C GLN A 19 11.63 -22.00 -16.45
N LYS A 20 11.08 -20.95 -17.08
CA LYS A 20 11.23 -19.56 -16.63
C LYS A 20 9.86 -18.88 -16.55
N VAL A 21 9.69 -18.05 -15.53
CA VAL A 21 8.57 -17.13 -15.36
C VAL A 21 9.16 -15.76 -14.99
N ALA A 22 8.53 -14.68 -15.46
CA ALA A 22 8.93 -13.31 -15.15
C ALA A 22 7.79 -12.59 -14.42
N PHE A 23 8.15 -11.81 -13.41
CA PHE A 23 7.23 -10.99 -12.64
C PHE A 23 7.66 -9.53 -12.71
N ALA A 24 6.70 -8.62 -12.79
CA ALA A 24 6.93 -7.19 -12.81
C ALA A 24 5.85 -6.48 -12.00
N ALA A 25 6.24 -5.39 -11.32
CA ALA A 25 5.31 -4.51 -10.64
C ALA A 25 4.69 -3.48 -11.62
N PRO A 26 3.51 -2.93 -11.32
CA PRO A 26 2.79 -2.05 -12.26
C PRO A 26 3.31 -0.60 -12.28
N TYR A 27 4.42 -0.29 -11.59
CA TYR A 27 5.01 1.05 -11.57
C TYR A 27 6.55 1.00 -11.49
N PRO A 28 7.26 2.09 -11.87
CA PRO A 28 8.73 2.12 -11.89
C PRO A 28 9.33 1.96 -10.51
N GLY A 29 10.31 1.06 -10.38
CA GLY A 29 10.98 0.81 -9.12
C GLY A 29 12.03 -0.30 -9.18
N LYS A 30 12.40 -0.81 -8.01
CA LYS A 30 13.37 -1.89 -7.83
C LYS A 30 12.69 -3.13 -7.24
N ILE A 31 13.13 -4.32 -7.68
CA ILE A 31 12.76 -5.59 -7.07
C ILE A 31 13.82 -5.96 -6.04
N VAL A 32 13.38 -6.36 -4.85
CA VAL A 32 14.21 -6.61 -3.68
C VAL A 32 14.01 -8.07 -3.27
N PRO A 33 15.01 -8.94 -3.44
CA PRO A 33 14.96 -10.27 -2.87
C PRO A 33 15.14 -10.19 -1.34
N VAL A 34 14.27 -10.86 -0.60
CA VAL A 34 14.30 -10.97 0.86
C VAL A 34 14.31 -12.44 1.22
N ASP A 35 15.42 -12.91 1.78
CA ASP A 35 15.54 -14.26 2.32
C ASP A 35 14.95 -14.29 3.73
N LEU A 36 13.73 -14.80 3.88
CA LEU A 36 13.02 -14.78 5.16
C LEU A 36 13.81 -15.51 6.24
N LYS A 37 14.60 -16.54 5.90
CA LYS A 37 15.43 -17.27 6.85
C LYS A 37 16.49 -16.38 7.50
N GLN A 38 17.03 -15.41 6.77
CA GLN A 38 18.01 -14.44 7.27
C GLN A 38 17.37 -13.35 8.16
N HIS A 39 16.05 -13.24 8.13
CA HIS A 39 15.26 -12.23 8.83
C HIS A 39 14.35 -12.87 9.90
N GLY A 40 14.78 -13.96 10.53
CA GLY A 40 14.03 -14.61 11.62
C GLY A 40 12.80 -15.38 11.15
N GLY A 41 12.70 -15.69 9.86
CA GLY A 41 11.59 -16.41 9.25
C GLY A 41 10.33 -15.57 9.02
N GLN A 42 10.39 -14.26 9.29
CA GLN A 42 9.22 -13.39 9.26
C GLN A 42 9.56 -11.94 8.89
N VAL A 43 8.82 -11.38 7.93
CA VAL A 43 8.90 -9.96 7.55
C VAL A 43 7.50 -9.41 7.38
N LEU A 44 7.27 -8.16 7.80
CA LEU A 44 6.05 -7.43 7.46
C LEU A 44 6.32 -6.57 6.22
N CYS A 45 5.42 -6.62 5.25
CA CYS A 45 5.48 -5.77 4.07
C CYS A 45 4.16 -5.03 3.84
N GLU A 46 4.22 -3.87 3.19
CA GLU A 46 3.04 -3.21 2.65
C GLU A 46 2.45 -4.08 1.52
N LYS A 47 1.11 -4.10 1.39
CA LYS A 47 0.40 -4.96 0.43
C LYS A 47 0.86 -4.76 -1.01
N ASP A 48 0.99 -3.52 -1.47
CA ASP A 48 1.40 -3.20 -2.84
C ASP A 48 2.91 -3.39 -3.09
N ALA A 49 3.69 -3.66 -2.03
CA ALA A 49 5.09 -4.05 -2.13
C ALA A 49 5.28 -5.56 -2.40
N PHE A 50 4.32 -6.43 -2.10
CA PHE A 50 4.48 -7.87 -2.37
C PHE A 50 4.41 -8.16 -3.87
N LEU A 51 5.46 -8.78 -4.45
CA LEU A 51 5.49 -9.15 -5.86
C LEU A 51 5.27 -10.65 -6.08
N CYS A 52 6.14 -11.48 -5.49
CA CYS A 52 6.00 -12.94 -5.52
C CYS A 52 6.85 -13.58 -4.41
N ALA A 53 6.64 -14.87 -4.16
CA ALA A 53 7.39 -15.61 -3.14
C ALA A 53 7.57 -17.07 -3.53
N ALA A 54 8.59 -17.70 -2.97
CA ALA A 54 8.79 -19.14 -3.05
C ALA A 54 7.57 -19.89 -2.48
N ARG A 55 7.20 -21.00 -3.10
CA ARG A 55 6.14 -21.87 -2.59
C ARG A 55 6.49 -22.34 -1.18
N GLY A 56 5.54 -22.25 -0.26
CA GLY A 56 5.73 -22.59 1.16
C GLY A 56 5.78 -21.36 2.07
N ILE A 57 6.01 -20.17 1.51
CA ILE A 57 5.86 -18.91 2.25
C ILE A 57 4.37 -18.64 2.48
N SER A 58 4.00 -18.50 3.74
CA SER A 58 2.68 -18.05 4.18
C SER A 58 2.58 -16.54 4.03
N VAL A 59 1.49 -16.08 3.40
CA VAL A 59 1.16 -14.65 3.28
C VAL A 59 -0.15 -14.44 4.01
N GLY A 60 -0.11 -13.65 5.10
CA GLY A 60 -1.27 -13.31 5.90
C GLY A 60 -1.42 -11.80 6.05
N ILE A 61 -2.54 -11.34 6.58
CA ILE A 61 -2.72 -9.92 6.94
C ILE A 61 -2.27 -9.74 8.39
N ALA A 62 -1.26 -8.90 8.62
CA ALA A 62 -0.81 -8.52 9.97
C ALA A 62 -1.63 -7.37 10.54
N PHE A 63 -1.97 -6.40 9.69
CA PHE A 63 -2.64 -5.18 10.09
C PHE A 63 -3.42 -4.61 8.92
N ASN A 64 -4.65 -4.17 9.18
CA ASN A 64 -5.46 -3.42 8.23
C ASN A 64 -6.05 -2.23 8.97
N ARG A 65 -5.75 -1.02 8.50
CA ARG A 65 -6.38 0.20 8.99
C ARG A 65 -6.94 1.00 7.83
N LYS A 66 -8.25 1.18 7.86
CA LYS A 66 -8.96 2.12 6.98
C LYS A 66 -8.52 3.54 7.31
N LEU A 67 -7.72 4.14 6.45
CA LEU A 67 -7.19 5.51 6.63
C LEU A 67 -8.12 6.59 6.04
N GLY A 68 -9.44 6.33 5.98
CA GLY A 68 -10.43 7.19 5.32
C GLY A 68 -10.52 6.93 3.82
N ALA A 69 -11.62 7.39 3.20
CA ALA A 69 -11.88 7.22 1.78
C ALA A 69 -10.94 8.13 0.96
N GLY A 70 -9.84 7.57 0.49
CA GLY A 70 -8.82 8.24 -0.32
C GLY A 70 -8.02 7.22 -1.12
N LEU A 71 -7.03 7.71 -1.88
CA LEU A 71 -6.31 7.02 -2.96
C LEU A 71 -5.46 5.76 -2.59
N PHE A 72 -5.79 5.08 -1.49
CA PHE A 72 -5.33 3.73 -1.10
C PHE A 72 -6.38 2.67 -1.48
N GLY A 73 -7.05 2.85 -2.62
CA GLY A 73 -8.07 1.91 -3.12
C GLY A 73 -9.31 1.73 -2.22
N GLY A 74 -9.53 2.62 -1.23
CA GLY A 74 -10.61 2.51 -0.25
C GLY A 74 -10.40 1.46 0.86
N GLU A 75 -9.39 0.60 0.72
CA GLU A 75 -9.02 -0.43 1.71
C GLU A 75 -8.17 0.14 2.85
N GLY A 76 -7.39 1.20 2.57
CA GLY A 76 -6.51 1.85 3.55
C GLY A 76 -5.10 1.27 3.53
N PHE A 77 -4.41 1.32 4.66
CA PHE A 77 -3.05 0.77 4.77
C PHE A 77 -3.12 -0.67 5.29
N ILE A 78 -2.64 -1.60 4.46
CA ILE A 78 -2.62 -3.03 4.77
C ILE A 78 -1.16 -3.48 4.86
N LEU A 79 -0.80 -4.05 6.00
CA LEU A 79 0.45 -4.80 6.17
C LEU A 79 0.16 -6.28 6.04
N GLN A 80 0.93 -6.92 5.19
CA GLN A 80 1.01 -8.35 5.06
C GLN A 80 2.16 -8.90 5.89
N LYS A 81 1.96 -10.10 6.42
CA LYS A 81 2.94 -10.90 7.13
C LYS A 81 3.42 -12.00 6.20
N LEU A 82 4.72 -12.02 5.92
CA LEU A 82 5.38 -13.07 5.16
C LEU A 82 6.11 -13.99 6.15
N GLU A 83 5.78 -15.27 6.17
CA GLU A 83 6.35 -16.25 7.10
C GLU A 83 6.83 -17.50 6.36
N GLY A 84 8.05 -17.93 6.64
CA GLY A 84 8.65 -19.13 6.05
C GLY A 84 10.17 -19.07 5.99
N ASP A 85 10.77 -19.99 5.23
CA ASP A 85 12.22 -20.18 5.12
C ASP A 85 12.75 -20.04 3.69
N GLY A 86 11.97 -19.40 2.82
CA GLY A 86 12.29 -19.17 1.41
C GLY A 86 12.53 -17.70 1.04
N LEU A 87 12.67 -17.47 -0.27
CA LEU A 87 12.79 -16.14 -0.85
C LEU A 87 11.43 -15.50 -1.11
N ALA A 88 11.22 -14.30 -0.58
CA ALA A 88 10.20 -13.37 -1.02
C ALA A 88 10.82 -12.30 -1.92
N PHE A 89 10.04 -11.78 -2.87
CA PHE A 89 10.44 -10.68 -3.74
C PHE A 89 9.48 -9.53 -3.50
N LEU A 90 10.02 -8.39 -3.10
CA LEU A 90 9.29 -7.16 -2.86
C LEU A 90 9.57 -6.14 -3.96
N HIS A 91 8.63 -5.25 -4.21
CA HIS A 91 8.79 -4.11 -5.09
C HIS A 91 8.87 -2.82 -4.27
N SER A 92 9.79 -1.93 -4.67
CA SER A 92 9.99 -0.62 -4.08
C SER A 92 9.89 0.44 -5.18
N GLY A 93 8.90 1.32 -5.09
CA GLY A 93 8.69 2.42 -6.04
C GLY A 93 9.84 3.43 -6.04
N GLY A 94 10.36 3.76 -7.23
CA GLY A 94 11.55 4.59 -7.37
C GLY A 94 12.82 3.87 -6.89
N THR A 95 13.54 4.44 -5.93
CA THR A 95 14.70 3.79 -5.30
C THR A 95 14.37 3.28 -3.91
N ILE A 96 15.17 2.32 -3.46
CA ILE A 96 15.10 1.76 -2.13
C ILE A 96 16.12 2.41 -1.19
N LEU A 97 15.69 2.63 0.04
CA LEU A 97 16.54 2.91 1.19
C LEU A 97 16.39 1.75 2.18
N THR A 98 17.48 1.03 2.43
CA THR A 98 17.55 0.00 3.45
C THR A 98 18.29 0.55 4.65
N ARG A 99 17.71 0.42 5.85
CA ARG A 99 18.32 0.90 7.09
C ARG A 99 18.20 -0.14 8.20
N GLN A 100 19.25 -0.30 8.99
CA GLN A 100 19.20 -1.01 10.26
C GLN A 100 18.89 0.01 11.35
N LEU A 101 17.81 -0.20 12.10
CA LEU A 101 17.51 0.57 13.31
C LEU A 101 18.13 -0.14 14.52
N ALA A 102 18.86 0.61 15.34
CA ALA A 102 19.33 0.13 16.63
C ALA A 102 18.15 0.00 17.63
N ALA A 103 18.38 -0.69 18.75
CA ALA A 103 17.38 -0.79 19.81
C ALA A 103 17.03 0.60 20.36
N GLY A 104 15.74 0.94 20.38
CA GLY A 104 15.25 2.25 20.80
C GLY A 104 15.46 3.38 19.78
N GLU A 105 16.12 3.12 18.65
CA GLU A 105 16.21 4.09 17.57
C GLU A 105 14.86 4.23 16.86
N THR A 106 14.37 5.46 16.75
CA THR A 106 13.07 5.76 16.13
C THR A 106 13.24 6.52 14.82
N LEU A 107 12.44 6.17 13.81
CA LEU A 107 12.33 6.89 12.55
C LEU A 107 10.87 7.17 12.23
N ARG A 108 10.56 8.43 11.91
CA ARG A 108 9.25 8.84 11.41
C ARG A 108 9.28 8.89 9.89
N VAL A 109 8.34 8.20 9.24
CA VAL A 109 8.25 8.07 7.79
C VAL A 109 6.81 8.29 7.30
N ASP A 110 6.65 8.80 6.08
CA ASP A 110 5.36 8.74 5.38
C ASP A 110 4.94 7.27 5.28
N THR A 111 3.70 6.97 5.66
CA THR A 111 3.20 5.59 5.71
C THR A 111 3.27 4.91 4.33
N GLY A 112 3.05 5.66 3.23
CA GLY A 112 3.17 5.11 1.89
C GLY A 112 4.60 4.77 1.50
N CYS A 113 5.61 5.37 2.15
CA CYS A 113 7.02 5.10 1.88
C CYS A 113 7.53 3.80 2.53
N ILE A 114 6.72 3.10 3.32
CA ILE A 114 7.08 1.80 3.89
C ILE A 114 6.94 0.72 2.80
N VAL A 115 8.02 -0.04 2.58
CA VAL A 115 8.00 -1.25 1.74
C VAL A 115 7.87 -2.47 2.65
N ALA A 116 8.79 -2.60 3.61
CA ALA A 116 8.81 -3.70 4.56
C ALA A 116 9.65 -3.37 5.80
N PHE A 117 9.53 -4.19 6.83
CA PHE A 117 10.37 -4.18 8.02
C PHE A 117 10.37 -5.53 8.72
N GLU A 118 11.45 -5.83 9.44
CA GLU A 118 11.56 -7.01 10.30
C GLU A 118 10.54 -6.95 11.44
N SER A 119 10.05 -8.11 11.88
CA SER A 119 9.02 -8.20 12.93
C SER A 119 9.47 -7.69 14.31
N THR A 120 10.76 -7.50 14.52
CA THR A 120 11.33 -6.88 15.72
C THR A 120 11.15 -5.36 15.75
N VAL A 121 10.82 -4.73 14.61
CA VAL A 121 10.55 -3.30 14.51
C VAL A 121 9.13 -3.02 14.97
N SER A 122 9.00 -2.21 16.01
CA SER A 122 7.70 -1.69 16.47
C SER A 122 7.21 -0.58 15.54
N TYR A 123 5.92 -0.54 15.24
CA TYR A 123 5.34 0.48 14.37
C TYR A 123 4.05 1.08 14.96
N ASP A 124 3.87 2.39 14.79
CA ASP A 124 2.63 3.09 15.11
C ASP A 124 2.27 4.09 14.00
N ILE A 125 1.03 4.05 13.52
CA ILE A 125 0.54 4.90 12.44
C ILE A 125 -0.33 5.99 13.05
N GLN A 126 0.03 7.24 12.79
CA GLN A 126 -0.65 8.40 13.32
C GLN A 126 -1.08 9.34 12.19
N MET A 127 -2.32 9.82 12.27
CA MET A 127 -2.78 10.92 11.43
C MET A 127 -2.23 12.23 12.00
N VAL A 128 -1.53 13.01 11.19
CA VAL A 128 -1.08 14.35 11.59
C VAL A 128 -2.28 15.28 11.59
N LYS A 129 -2.73 15.66 12.79
CA LYS A 129 -3.80 16.63 12.96
C LYS A 129 -3.34 18.01 12.49
N GLY A 130 -4.18 18.72 11.75
CA GLY A 130 -3.95 20.12 11.35
C GLY A 130 -3.26 20.34 10.01
N VAL A 131 -2.71 19.30 9.36
CA VAL A 131 -2.11 19.42 8.02
C VAL A 131 -3.17 19.13 6.95
N LYS A 132 -4.00 20.12 6.62
CA LYS A 132 -4.78 20.13 5.38
C LYS A 132 -3.88 20.66 4.26
N SER A 133 -2.97 19.83 3.76
CA SER A 133 -2.08 20.27 2.69
C SER A 133 -2.78 20.20 1.34
N ILE A 134 -2.90 21.36 0.70
CA ILE A 134 -3.47 21.55 -0.66
C ILE A 134 -2.72 20.67 -1.69
N ILE A 135 -1.45 20.36 -1.44
CA ILE A 135 -0.58 19.54 -2.30
C ILE A 135 -1.03 18.05 -2.31
N PHE A 136 -1.73 17.59 -1.28
CA PHE A 136 -2.27 16.23 -1.15
C PHE A 136 -3.79 16.18 -1.37
N GLY A 137 -4.40 17.22 -1.95
CA GLY A 137 -5.83 17.23 -2.27
C GLY A 137 -6.77 17.32 -1.06
N GLY A 138 -6.27 17.78 0.10
CA GLY A 138 -7.07 17.91 1.32
C GLY A 138 -7.16 16.63 2.17
N GLU A 139 -6.53 15.53 1.76
CA GLU A 139 -6.38 14.33 2.58
C GLU A 139 -5.33 14.54 3.69
N GLY A 140 -5.60 14.00 4.88
CA GLY A 140 -4.68 14.06 6.01
C GLY A 140 -3.37 13.32 5.73
N LEU A 141 -2.26 13.81 6.29
CA LEU A 141 -0.96 13.15 6.20
C LEU A 141 -0.87 12.07 7.28
N PHE A 142 -0.49 10.85 6.89
CA PHE A 142 -0.26 9.73 7.81
C PHE A 142 1.22 9.46 7.94
N TYR A 143 1.75 9.58 9.16
CA TYR A 143 3.10 9.16 9.49
C TYR A 143 3.08 7.84 10.24
N ALA A 144 4.07 7.01 9.96
CA ALA A 144 4.40 5.86 10.76
C ALA A 144 5.66 6.16 11.56
N THR A 145 5.65 5.82 12.84
CA THR A 145 6.86 5.78 13.68
C THR A 145 7.34 4.34 13.72
N LEU A 146 8.53 4.09 13.19
CA LEU A 146 9.22 2.79 13.22
C LEU A 146 10.30 2.84 14.31
N SER A 147 10.30 1.89 15.24
CA SER A 147 11.24 1.84 16.35
C SER A 147 11.95 0.50 16.39
N GLY A 148 13.28 0.53 16.38
CA GLY A 148 14.11 -0.67 16.36
C GLY A 148 14.15 -1.44 17.69
N PRO A 149 14.82 -2.61 17.71
CA PRO A 149 15.83 -3.01 16.72
C PRO A 149 15.23 -3.69 15.48
N GLY A 150 15.87 -3.51 14.33
CA GLY A 150 15.56 -4.30 13.14
C GLY A 150 15.77 -3.55 11.83
N ARG A 151 15.72 -4.29 10.73
CA ARG A 151 15.86 -3.75 9.39
C ARG A 151 14.55 -3.22 8.86
N ILE A 152 14.64 -2.10 8.15
CA ILE A 152 13.53 -1.47 7.43
C ILE A 152 13.92 -1.24 5.97
N TRP A 153 12.93 -1.29 5.10
CA TRP A 153 13.03 -0.99 3.68
C TRP A 153 11.99 0.08 3.32
N LEU A 154 12.48 1.18 2.74
CA LEU A 154 11.68 2.34 2.40
C LEU A 154 11.80 2.66 0.92
N GLN A 155 10.73 3.22 0.34
CA GLN A 155 10.66 3.62 -1.06
C GLN A 155 10.58 5.15 -1.22
N SER A 156 11.25 5.67 -2.25
CA SER A 156 11.27 7.11 -2.53
C SER A 156 10.00 7.61 -3.24
N LEU A 157 9.36 6.75 -4.04
CA LEU A 157 8.22 7.11 -4.88
C LEU A 157 7.06 6.12 -4.66
N PRO A 158 6.27 6.29 -3.59
CA PRO A 158 5.13 5.42 -3.36
C PRO A 158 4.04 5.61 -4.42
N PHE A 159 3.41 4.50 -4.82
CA PHE A 159 2.40 4.50 -5.88
C PHE A 159 1.24 5.46 -5.59
N SER A 160 0.76 5.52 -4.34
CA SER A 160 -0.29 6.44 -3.91
C SER A 160 0.07 7.91 -4.19
N ARG A 161 1.34 8.31 -4.06
CA ARG A 161 1.79 9.67 -4.36
C ARG A 161 1.86 9.92 -5.86
N LEU A 162 2.35 8.95 -6.63
CA LEU A 162 2.36 9.02 -8.10
C LEU A 162 0.94 9.18 -8.64
N ALA A 163 0.03 8.30 -8.20
CA ALA A 163 -1.36 8.33 -8.61
C ALA A 163 -2.03 9.67 -8.23
N LYS A 164 -1.82 10.20 -7.01
CA LYS A 164 -2.33 11.52 -6.61
C LYS A 164 -1.88 12.64 -7.55
N LYS A 165 -0.60 12.63 -7.94
CA LYS A 165 -0.04 13.65 -8.86
C LYS A 165 -0.63 13.53 -10.26
N VAL A 166 -0.83 12.31 -10.75
CA VAL A 166 -1.50 12.08 -12.04
C VAL A 166 -2.96 12.56 -11.99
N PHE A 167 -3.74 12.13 -10.99
CA PHE A 167 -5.14 12.55 -10.84
C PHE A 167 -5.31 14.06 -10.70
N ALA A 168 -4.41 14.74 -9.97
CA ALA A 168 -4.45 16.19 -9.83
C ALA A 168 -4.13 16.93 -11.15
N ALA A 169 -3.40 16.29 -12.06
CA ALA A 169 -3.06 16.84 -13.37
C ALA A 169 -4.08 16.50 -14.47
N LEU A 170 -4.99 15.56 -14.23
CA LEU A 170 -6.07 15.26 -15.18
C LEU A 170 -7.00 16.47 -15.31
N PRO A 171 -7.45 16.80 -16.53
CA PRO A 171 -8.45 17.84 -16.74
C PRO A 171 -9.68 17.56 -15.88
N ARG A 172 -10.02 18.50 -14.99
CA ARG A 172 -11.34 18.45 -14.34
C ARG A 172 -12.38 18.69 -15.42
N PRO A 173 -13.50 17.94 -15.44
CA PRO A 173 -14.58 18.21 -16.38
C PRO A 173 -14.97 19.69 -16.28
N THR A 174 -14.67 20.45 -17.32
CA THR A 174 -15.05 21.86 -17.44
C THR A 174 -16.47 21.93 -17.96
N GLY A 175 -17.44 22.24 -17.09
CA GLY A 175 -18.72 22.81 -17.52
C GLY A 175 -19.95 21.93 -17.26
N GLY A 176 -21.04 22.60 -16.92
CA GLY A 176 -22.30 22.01 -16.46
C GLY A 176 -23.08 21.23 -17.52
N GLY A 177 -23.99 20.40 -17.02
CA GLY A 177 -25.20 19.98 -17.72
C GLY A 177 -25.03 18.99 -18.87
N SER A 178 -25.03 17.71 -18.55
CA SER A 178 -25.88 16.77 -19.28
C SER A 178 -26.61 15.88 -18.27
N VAL A 179 -27.89 16.15 -18.12
CA VAL A 179 -28.85 15.12 -17.74
C VAL A 179 -28.88 14.16 -18.92
N GLY A 180 -28.37 12.95 -18.72
CA GLY A 180 -28.26 11.93 -19.76
C GLY A 180 -28.17 10.54 -19.12
N GLU A 181 -29.35 9.97 -18.91
CA GLU A 181 -29.72 8.56 -18.73
C GLU A 181 -28.67 7.59 -18.16
N GLY A 182 -28.90 7.14 -16.91
CA GLY A 182 -28.36 5.86 -16.47
C GLY A 182 -27.96 5.71 -14.99
N SER A 183 -28.17 6.70 -14.13
CA SER A 183 -27.85 6.53 -12.70
C SER A 183 -29.11 6.34 -11.86
N VAL A 184 -29.26 5.13 -11.33
CA VAL A 184 -30.32 4.65 -10.42
C VAL A 184 -30.21 5.28 -9.01
N LEU A 185 -29.75 6.52 -8.91
CA LEU A 185 -29.55 7.27 -7.66
C LEU A 185 -30.34 8.59 -7.66
N GLY A 186 -31.44 8.64 -8.40
CA GLY A 186 -32.43 9.73 -8.43
C GLY A 186 -33.30 9.84 -7.19
N GLY A 187 -32.71 9.86 -5.99
CA GLY A 187 -33.45 10.08 -4.76
C GLY A 187 -32.62 10.93 -3.84
N LEU A 188 -32.95 12.23 -3.74
CA LEU A 188 -32.68 13.17 -2.63
C LEU A 188 -32.73 14.67 -3.08
N GLY A 189 -33.18 14.98 -4.31
CA GLY A 189 -33.23 16.37 -4.82
C GLY A 189 -34.58 17.11 -4.73
N GLY A 190 -35.63 16.51 -4.18
CA GLY A 190 -37.02 16.98 -4.36
C GLY A 190 -37.71 17.68 -3.18
N LEU A 191 -37.00 18.22 -2.19
CA LEU A 191 -37.66 18.72 -0.95
C LEU A 191 -37.33 20.15 -0.50
N ILE A 192 -36.73 21.01 -1.33
CA ILE A 192 -36.46 22.42 -0.95
C ILE A 192 -36.85 23.40 -2.07
N MET A 193 -38.03 23.24 -2.66
CA MET A 193 -38.69 24.33 -3.37
C MET A 193 -40.17 24.34 -3.00
N GLY A 194 -40.46 24.98 -1.88
CA GLY A 194 -41.79 25.38 -1.48
C GLY A 194 -41.83 26.88 -1.24
N GLY A 195 -42.88 27.52 -1.76
CA GLY A 195 -43.49 28.70 -1.13
C GLY A 195 -43.42 30.03 -1.89
N ASP A 196 -44.51 30.32 -2.59
CA ASP A 196 -45.23 31.61 -2.62
C ASP A 196 -44.53 32.90 -3.07
N ARG A 197 -44.74 33.32 -4.32
CA ARG A 197 -45.78 34.27 -4.79
C ARG A 197 -45.52 34.70 -6.23
#